data_AF-A0A432SFT8-F1
#
_entry.id   AF-A0A432SFT8-F1
#
_cell.length_a   1.000
_cell.length_b   1.000
_cell.length_c   1.000
_cell.angle_alpha   90.00
_cell.angle_beta   90.00
_cell.angle_gamma   90.00
#
_symmetry.space_group_name_H-M   'P 1'
#
loop_
_entity.id
_entity.type
_entity.pdbx_description
1 polymer ?
#
loop_
_entity_poly.entity_id
_entity_poly.type
_entity_poly.pdbx_seq_one_letter_code
_entity_poly.pdbx_strand_id
1 'polypeptide(L)'
;MINEKHKIVLFDGICNFCNASVNFVIDHDKKDLYKFASLQSSIGQKYLKNFDFTLDDFDTFILIDGDKFYTSSTAALMVAKDLDGITKYLYYFIFIPPLFRDIIYK
;
A
#
# COMPACT_ATOMS: atom_id res chain seq x y z
N MET A 1 -0.03 22.81 -1.51
CA MET A 1 -1.15 22.16 -2.24
C MET A 1 -0.57 20.87 -2.79
N ILE A 2 -1.01 19.74 -2.24
CA ILE A 2 -0.53 18.41 -2.64
C ILE A 2 -1.15 18.14 -4.02
N ASN A 3 -0.32 18.15 -5.06
CA ASN A 3 -0.75 17.93 -6.44
C ASN A 3 -1.58 16.64 -6.53
N GLU A 4 -2.81 16.74 -7.02
CA GLU A 4 -3.74 15.65 -7.34
C GLU A 4 -3.24 14.68 -8.44
N LYS A 5 -1.95 14.67 -8.74
CA LYS A 5 -1.35 13.84 -9.80
C LYS A 5 -0.81 12.51 -9.31
N HIS A 6 -0.53 12.37 -8.02
CA HIS A 6 0.10 11.16 -7.48
C HIS A 6 -0.79 10.47 -6.46
N LYS A 7 -0.83 9.14 -6.54
CA LYS A 7 -1.52 8.29 -5.58
C LYS A 7 -0.62 8.08 -4.37
N ILE A 8 -1.19 8.06 -3.18
CA ILE A 8 -0.42 7.97 -1.93
C ILE A 8 -0.64 6.60 -1.30
N VAL A 9 0.44 5.85 -1.14
CA VAL A 9 0.45 4.59 -0.41
C VAL A 9 0.90 4.87 1.02
N LEU A 10 0.00 4.66 1.97
CA LEU A 10 0.30 4.60 3.39
C LEU A 10 0.63 3.17 3.79
N PHE A 11 1.72 2.97 4.53
CA PHE A 11 2.11 1.64 4.99
C PHE A 11 2.59 1.67 6.44
N ASP A 12 2.37 0.57 7.16
CA ASP A 12 2.90 0.37 8.51
C ASP A 12 4.22 -0.37 8.40
N GLY A 13 5.33 0.34 8.61
CA GLY A 13 6.70 -0.16 8.40
C GLY A 13 7.14 -1.27 9.37
N ILE A 14 6.21 -1.84 10.13
CA ILE A 14 6.45 -2.87 11.15
C ILE A 14 6.63 -4.26 10.50
N CYS A 15 5.99 -4.52 9.36
CA CYS A 15 6.16 -5.78 8.62
C CYS A 15 7.18 -5.62 7.48
N ASN A 16 8.20 -6.47 7.44
CA ASN A 16 9.18 -6.54 6.33
C ASN A 16 8.50 -6.73 4.96
N PHE A 17 7.32 -7.34 4.95
CA PHE A 17 6.52 -7.52 3.74
C PHE A 17 5.97 -6.22 3.17
N CYS A 18 5.47 -5.30 4.03
CA CYS A 18 4.99 -4.00 3.59
C CYS A 18 6.13 -3.19 2.96
N ASN A 19 7.31 -3.21 3.58
CA ASN A 19 8.51 -2.58 3.01
C ASN A 19 8.93 -3.22 1.68
N ALA A 20 8.91 -4.55 1.58
CA ALA A 20 9.22 -5.25 0.33
C ALA A 20 8.22 -4.92 -0.79
N SER A 21 6.94 -4.83 -0.47
CA SER A 21 5.87 -4.45 -1.40
C SER A 21 6.04 -3.00 -1.86
N VAL A 22 6.32 -2.07 -0.95
CA VAL A 22 6.61 -0.66 -1.28
C VAL A 22 7.85 -0.56 -2.19
N ASN A 23 8.95 -1.20 -1.82
CA ASN A 23 10.17 -1.20 -2.63
C ASN A 23 9.94 -1.79 -4.02
N PHE A 24 9.20 -2.90 -4.11
CA PHE A 24 8.82 -3.48 -5.40
C PHE A 24 8.07 -2.47 -6.27
N VAL A 25 7.13 -1.72 -5.69
CA VAL A 25 6.38 -0.70 -6.44
C VAL A 25 7.31 0.45 -6.83
N ILE A 26 8.19 0.93 -5.94
CA ILE A 26 9.19 1.97 -6.26
C ILE A 26 10.08 1.54 -7.43
N ASP A 27 10.56 0.30 -7.41
CA ASP A 27 11.47 -0.23 -8.44
C ASP A 27 10.79 -0.41 -9.81
N HIS A 28 9.46 -0.57 -9.83
CA HIS A 28 8.69 -0.87 -11.04
C HIS A 28 7.77 0.27 -11.50
N ASP A 29 7.54 1.29 -10.67
CA ASP A 29 6.76 2.48 -11.02
C ASP A 29 7.59 3.45 -11.87
N LYS A 30 7.74 3.08 -13.15
CA LYS A 30 8.44 3.92 -14.14
C LYS A 30 7.74 5.24 -14.46
N LYS A 31 6.49 5.40 -14.04
CA LYS A 31 5.65 6.57 -14.33
C LYS A 31 5.60 7.55 -13.15
N ASP A 32 6.26 7.25 -12.03
CA ASP A 32 6.25 8.04 -10.79
C ASP A 32 4.82 8.39 -10.33
N LEU A 33 3.89 7.44 -10.47
CA LEU A 33 2.48 7.62 -10.12
C LEU A 33 2.25 7.53 -8.61
N TYR A 34 3.11 6.81 -7.88
CA TYR A 34 2.92 6.49 -6.48
C TYR A 34 3.91 7.23 -5.58
N LYS A 35 3.39 7.79 -4.48
CA LYS A 35 4.17 8.34 -3.37
C LYS A 35 3.89 7.53 -2.12
N PHE A 36 4.90 7.36 -1.27
CA PHE A 36 4.81 6.52 -0.09
C PHE A 36 4.94 7.36 1.17
N ALA A 37 4.13 7.06 2.18
CA ALA A 37 4.26 7.64 3.51
C ALA A 37 3.96 6.58 4.57
N SER A 38 4.57 6.73 5.75
CA SER A 38 4.26 5.82 6.85
C SER A 38 2.93 6.19 7.49
N LEU A 39 2.12 5.19 7.88
CA LEU A 39 0.91 5.37 8.68
C LEU A 39 1.18 6.07 10.02
N GLN A 40 2.38 5.86 10.60
CA GLN A 40 2.81 6.50 11.85
C GLN A 40 3.31 7.93 11.67
N SER A 41 3.55 8.36 10.43
CA SER A 41 3.98 9.73 10.16
C SER A 41 2.85 10.73 10.43
N SER A 42 3.20 11.95 10.80
CA SER A 42 2.25 13.05 10.96
C SER A 42 1.42 13.32 9.70
N ILE A 43 1.98 13.03 8.52
CA ILE A 43 1.30 13.11 7.23
C ILE A 43 0.28 11.98 7.07
N GLY A 44 0.65 10.73 7.37
CA GLY A 44 -0.25 9.57 7.32
C GLY A 44 -1.44 9.73 8.25
N GLN A 45 -1.19 10.13 9.50
CA GLN A 45 -2.24 10.45 10.49
C GLN A 45 -3.18 11.57 10.03
N LYS A 46 -2.64 12.59 9.35
CA LYS A 46 -3.45 13.67 8.79
C LYS A 46 -4.38 13.17 7.68
N TYR A 47 -3.91 12.25 6.83
CA TYR A 47 -4.76 11.65 5.80
C TYR A 47 -5.87 10.80 6.42
N LEU A 48 -5.53 9.92 7.37
CA LEU A 48 -6.53 9.08 8.05
C LEU A 48 -7.64 9.91 8.69
N LYS A 49 -7.25 11.01 9.36
CA LYS A 49 -8.20 11.92 10.01
C LYS A 49 -9.09 12.67 9.01
N ASN A 50 -8.59 12.97 7.81
CA ASN A 50 -9.38 13.65 6.77
C ASN A 50 -10.45 12.75 6.15
N PHE A 51 -10.29 11.42 6.22
CA PHE A 51 -11.20 10.46 5.60
C PHE A 51 -12.15 9.77 6.60
N ASP A 52 -12.16 10.18 7.88
CA ASP A 52 -12.93 9.52 8.96
C ASP A 52 -12.73 8.00 9.00
N PHE A 53 -11.55 7.53 8.57
CA PHE A 53 -11.29 6.11 8.38
C PHE A 53 -10.97 5.47 9.74
N THR A 54 -11.77 4.49 10.14
CA THR A 54 -11.48 3.64 11.28
C THR A 54 -10.48 2.61 10.80
N LEU A 55 -9.19 2.79 11.13
CA LEU A 55 -8.19 1.76 10.93
C LEU A 55 -8.64 0.51 11.70
N ASP A 56 -9.05 -0.53 10.98
CA ASP A 56 -9.09 -1.86 11.58
C ASP A 56 -7.64 -2.30 11.80
N ASP A 57 -7.37 -3.06 12.87
CA ASP A 57 -6.02 -3.46 13.29
C ASP A 57 -5.21 -4.22 12.21
N PHE A 58 -5.84 -4.61 11.11
CA PHE A 58 -5.23 -5.31 9.98
C PHE A 58 -4.83 -4.40 8.81
N ASP A 59 -5.29 -3.13 8.79
CA ASP A 59 -5.06 -2.21 7.68
C ASP A 59 -3.67 -1.57 7.75
N THR A 60 -2.67 -2.36 7.37
CA THR A 60 -1.24 -1.99 7.35
C THR A 60 -0.75 -1.48 5.99
N PHE A 61 -1.62 -1.46 4.98
CA PHE A 61 -1.32 -0.98 3.62
C PHE A 61 -2.56 -0.31 3.02
N ILE A 62 -2.50 0.99 2.76
CA ILE A 62 -3.62 1.81 2.30
C ILE A 62 -3.20 2.61 1.08
N LEU A 63 -4.03 2.62 0.05
CA LEU A 63 -3.84 3.44 -1.14
C LEU A 63 -4.88 4.56 -1.16
N ILE A 64 -4.42 5.79 -1.34
CA ILE A 64 -5.23 6.99 -1.52
C ILE A 64 -5.09 7.44 -2.97
N ASP A 65 -6.20 7.47 -3.68
CA ASP A 65 -6.32 7.87 -5.08
C ASP A 65 -7.38 8.97 -5.20
N GLY A 66 -6.94 10.22 -5.01
CA GLY A 66 -7.83 11.38 -4.91
C GLY A 66 -8.78 11.24 -3.72
N ASP A 67 -10.09 11.18 -4.00
CA ASP A 67 -11.15 11.01 -2.99
C ASP A 67 -11.44 9.53 -2.65
N LYS A 68 -10.76 8.58 -3.29
CA LYS A 68 -10.93 7.16 -3.03
C LYS A 68 -9.80 6.62 -2.18
N PHE A 69 -10.15 5.74 -1.24
CA PHE A 69 -9.19 4.95 -0.50
C PHE A 69 -9.43 3.46 -0.77
N TYR A 70 -8.35 2.69 -0.74
CA TYR A 70 -8.37 1.24 -0.80
C TYR A 70 -7.47 0.73 0.31
N THR A 71 -7.80 -0.41 0.91
CA THR A 71 -7.00 -0.99 2.00
C THR A 71 -6.55 -2.40 1.66
N SER A 72 -5.56 -2.88 2.43
CA SER A 72 -5.10 -4.26 2.47
C SER A 72 -4.85 -4.84 1.06
N SER A 73 -5.57 -5.90 0.70
CA SER A 73 -5.44 -6.60 -0.58
C SER A 73 -5.89 -5.75 -1.77
N THR A 74 -6.88 -4.88 -1.58
CA THR A 74 -7.43 -4.07 -2.67
C THR A 74 -6.47 -2.95 -3.05
N ALA A 75 -5.84 -2.31 -2.06
CA ALA A 75 -4.77 -1.34 -2.32
C ALA A 75 -3.64 -1.97 -3.13
N ALA A 76 -3.19 -3.14 -2.71
CA ALA A 76 -2.15 -3.93 -3.36
C ALA A 76 -2.52 -4.24 -4.83
N LEU A 77 -3.75 -4.73 -5.07
CA LEU A 77 -4.25 -5.04 -6.41
C LEU A 77 -4.39 -3.80 -7.30
N MET A 78 -4.82 -2.67 -6.74
CA MET A 78 -4.93 -1.41 -7.48
C MET A 78 -3.55 -0.91 -7.93
N VAL A 79 -2.55 -0.99 -7.05
CA VAL A 79 -1.17 -0.68 -7.41
C VAL A 79 -0.68 -1.60 -8.52
N ALA A 80 -0.87 -2.91 -8.37
CA ALA A 80 -0.48 -3.90 -9.37
C ALA A 80 -1.16 -3.73 -10.74
N LYS A 81 -2.39 -3.20 -10.75
CA LYS A 81 -3.14 -2.91 -11.97
C LYS A 81 -2.53 -1.75 -12.76
N ASP A 82 -2.01 -0.75 -12.06
CA ASP A 82 -1.43 0.45 -12.67
C ASP A 82 0.06 0.27 -13.03
N LEU A 83 0.73 -0.73 -12.43
CA LEU A 83 2.05 -1.18 -12.85
C LEU A 83 1.96 -1.92 -14.19
N ASP A 84 2.65 -1.41 -15.22
CA ASP A 84 2.63 -1.99 -16.56
C ASP A 84 3.45 -3.30 -16.66
N GLY A 85 2.91 -4.28 -17.40
CA GLY A 85 3.67 -5.42 -17.91
C GLY A 85 3.65 -6.68 -17.03
N ILE A 86 4.80 -7.38 -16.98
CA ILE A 86 4.97 -8.68 -16.29
C ILE A 86 4.87 -8.54 -14.76
N THR A 87 5.07 -7.33 -14.24
CA THR A 87 5.01 -6.94 -12.84
C THR A 87 3.65 -7.21 -12.20
N LYS A 88 2.56 -7.05 -12.96
CA LYS A 88 1.20 -7.42 -12.53
C LYS A 88 1.10 -8.89 -12.11
N TYR A 89 1.78 -9.79 -12.84
CA TYR A 89 1.80 -11.22 -12.52
C TYR A 89 2.77 -11.54 -11.38
N LEU A 90 3.94 -10.90 -11.32
CA LEU A 90 4.86 -11.04 -10.19
C LEU A 90 4.26 -10.55 -8.88
N TYR A 91 3.50 -9.47 -8.93
CA TYR A 91 2.85 -8.93 -7.75
C TYR A 91 1.81 -9.90 -7.18
N TYR A 92 1.08 -10.62 -8.03
CA TYR A 92 0.19 -11.70 -7.59
C TYR A 92 0.95 -12.83 -6.85
N PHE A 93 2.19 -13.11 -7.27
CA PHE A 93 3.07 -14.09 -6.61
C PHE A 93 3.66 -13.57 -5.30
N ILE A 94 4.02 -12.28 -5.22
CA ILE A 94 4.48 -11.62 -4.00
C ILE A 94 3.32 -11.49 -3.00
N PHE A 95 2.10 -11.28 -3.50
CA PHE A 95 0.88 -11.16 -2.71
C PHE A 95 0.40 -12.48 -2.08
N ILE A 96 1.11 -13.61 -2.27
CA ILE A 96 0.89 -14.77 -1.40
C ILE A 96 1.28 -14.33 0.01
N PRO A 97 0.29 -14.13 0.91
CA PRO A 97 0.56 -13.46 2.17
C PRO A 97 1.51 -14.32 3.01
N PRO A 98 2.39 -13.71 3.82
CA PRO A 98 3.04 -14.40 4.93
C PRO A 98 2.05 -14.82 6.04
N LEU A 99 0.74 -14.84 5.80
CA LEU A 99 -0.26 -15.43 6.70
C LEU A 99 -0.08 -16.96 6.88
N PHE A 100 0.71 -17.64 6.04
CA PHE A 100 1.04 -19.03 6.29
C PHE A 100 2.05 -19.26 7.43
N ARG A 101 2.64 -18.21 8.02
CA ARG A 101 3.62 -18.40 9.11
C ARG A 101 3.11 -18.13 10.52
N ASP A 102 1.93 -17.54 10.70
CA ASP A 102 1.33 -17.34 12.03
C ASP A 102 0.01 -18.09 12.25
N ILE A 103 -0.43 -18.93 11.30
CA ILE A 103 -1.43 -19.99 11.58
C ILE A 103 -0.73 -21.25 12.14
N ILE A 104 0.59 -21.37 11.98
CA ILE A 104 1.40 -22.52 12.46
C ILE A 104 1.92 -22.34 13.90
N TYR A 105 1.75 -21.17 14.52
CA TYR A 105 1.99 -21.02 15.96
C TYR A 105 0.68 -20.99 16.74
N LYS A 106 -0.04 -22.11 16.69
CA LYS A 106 -0.83 -22.57 17.83
C LYS A 106 -0.53 -24.04 18.09
#